data_AF-A0A7G3ZAI8-F1
#
_entry.id   AF-A0A7G3ZAI8-F1
#
_cell.length_a   1.000
_cell.length_b   1.000
_cell.length_c   1.000
_cell.angle_alpha   90.00
_cell.angle_beta   90.00
_cell.angle_gamma   90.00
#
_symmetry.space_group_name_H-M   'P 1'
#
loop_
_entity.id
_entity.type
_entity.pdbx_description
1 polymer ?
#
loop_
_entity_poly.entity_id
_entity_poly.type
_entity_poly.pdbx_seq_one_letter_code
_entity_poly.pdbx_strand_id
1 'polypeptide(L)'
;MVAENQEENLYGILSERNIKQVQFGIDKKFPTWYGSNAYFSPDSRQLGFIEEDRTPVKREKSQYWLDTLYVCEYCFRYTDRDDSFVAHVAHCQFKSKAPGRAKYKSPLYTIRRVRGSRHLLFCQCLCLFTKLFLDNKSMYFKVDHYEFYIVYETGNTKPMAFFSKDLVSYHQNNLACILTFPPYQRLRLGTLLLEFSYALSKSEHIVSGPESPLSPFGLISYLKYWSKVICWELVEGELANLGRLSIETIATVTGIRVGDIILTLKYLDCLGDNNQIHLPVLRRHLKAVERNHKELFMLHDEYLLIDD
;
A
#
# COMPACT_ATOMS: atom_id res chain seq x y z
N MET A 1 -8.78 26.10 30.08
CA MET A 1 -9.22 26.09 28.67
C MET A 1 -7.97 25.89 27.84
N VAL A 2 -7.60 24.63 27.61
CA VAL A 2 -6.46 24.29 26.74
C VAL A 2 -7.05 24.25 25.34
N ALA A 3 -6.43 24.97 24.41
CA ALA A 3 -6.75 24.86 23.00
C ALA A 3 -6.46 23.42 22.56
N GLU A 4 -7.48 22.57 22.50
CA GLU A 4 -7.38 21.26 21.87
C GLU A 4 -7.12 21.49 20.38
N ASN A 5 -5.98 20.98 19.91
CA ASN A 5 -5.51 21.08 18.53
C ASN A 5 -6.59 20.59 17.57
N GLN A 6 -7.20 21.51 16.82
CA GLN A 6 -8.18 21.19 15.77
C GLN A 6 -7.62 20.24 14.70
N GLU A 7 -6.30 20.13 14.57
CA GLU A 7 -5.62 19.20 13.66
C GLU A 7 -5.69 17.73 14.10
N GLU A 8 -5.70 17.42 15.41
CA GLU A 8 -5.73 16.02 15.91
C GLU A 8 -7.05 15.31 15.53
N ASN A 9 -8.13 16.07 15.35
CA ASN A 9 -9.43 15.55 14.94
C ASN A 9 -9.62 15.47 13.42
N LEU A 10 -8.86 16.21 12.61
CA LEU A 10 -9.16 16.35 11.17
C LEU A 10 -8.83 15.09 10.35
N TYR A 11 -7.87 14.29 10.80
CA TYR A 11 -7.43 13.05 10.12
C TYR A 11 -7.37 11.83 11.04
N GLY A 12 -7.89 11.99 12.25
CA GLY A 12 -7.94 10.98 13.28
C GLY A 12 -6.58 10.41 13.69
N ILE A 13 -5.54 11.24 13.66
CA ILE A 13 -4.18 10.89 14.08
C ILE A 13 -4.07 11.16 15.58
N LEU A 14 -3.48 10.22 16.32
CA LEU A 14 -3.12 10.41 17.72
C LEU A 14 -1.61 10.21 17.87
N SER A 15 -0.98 11.01 18.74
CA SER A 15 0.45 10.93 19.05
C SER A 15 0.85 9.59 19.69
N GLU A 16 -0.08 8.96 20.41
CA GLU A 16 0.11 7.66 21.04
C GLU A 16 -0.88 6.62 20.52
N ARG A 17 -0.45 5.35 20.58
CA ARG A 17 -1.31 4.20 20.23
C ARG A 17 -2.43 4.06 21.26
N ASN A 18 -3.66 4.16 20.79
CA ASN A 18 -4.87 3.99 21.60
C ASN A 18 -5.49 2.58 21.50
N ILE A 19 -5.13 1.80 20.49
CA ILE A 19 -5.48 0.37 20.35
C ILE A 19 -4.22 -0.46 20.56
N LYS A 20 -4.17 -1.33 21.56
CA LYS A 20 -2.95 -2.08 21.90
C LYS A 20 -2.54 -3.05 20.80
N GLN A 21 -3.48 -3.85 20.31
CA GLN A 21 -3.23 -4.88 19.30
C GLN A 21 -4.47 -5.18 18.45
N VAL A 22 -4.22 -5.79 17.30
CA VAL A 22 -5.25 -6.33 16.40
C VAL A 22 -5.19 -7.86 16.42
N GLN A 23 -6.35 -8.49 16.58
CA GLN A 23 -6.58 -9.89 16.23
C GLN A 23 -7.06 -9.93 14.77
N PHE A 24 -6.21 -10.36 13.85
CA PHE A 24 -6.49 -10.43 12.41
C PHE A 24 -6.75 -11.89 11.99
N GLY A 25 -8.00 -12.23 11.71
CA GLY A 25 -8.40 -13.64 11.59
C GLY A 25 -8.36 -14.36 12.95
N ILE A 26 -8.38 -15.69 12.98
CA ILE A 26 -8.43 -16.46 14.24
C ILE A 26 -7.05 -16.63 14.88
N ASP A 27 -5.99 -16.57 14.08
CA ASP A 27 -4.65 -17.07 14.42
C ASP A 27 -3.57 -15.98 14.55
N LYS A 28 -3.83 -14.73 14.14
CA LYS A 28 -2.78 -13.68 14.08
C LYS A 28 -3.10 -12.55 15.04
N LYS A 29 -2.22 -12.30 16.01
CA LYS A 29 -2.25 -11.10 16.86
C LYS A 29 -0.97 -10.29 16.68
N PHE A 30 -1.09 -8.98 16.50
CA PHE A 30 0.07 -8.08 16.42
C PHE A 30 -0.28 -6.67 16.90
N PRO A 31 0.71 -5.92 17.42
CA PRO A 31 0.49 -4.55 17.88
C PRO A 31 0.16 -3.61 16.72
N THR A 32 -0.61 -2.56 17.00
CA THR A 32 -0.74 -1.41 16.09
C THR A 32 0.57 -0.61 16.05
N TRP A 33 0.77 0.17 14.99
CA TRP A 33 1.94 1.05 14.87
C TRP A 33 1.61 2.49 15.23
N TYR A 34 0.42 2.95 14.84
CA TYR A 34 -0.02 4.34 15.03
C TYR A 34 -1.34 4.40 15.79
N GLY A 35 -1.55 5.52 16.48
CA GLY A 35 -2.83 5.85 17.09
C GLY A 35 -3.86 6.28 16.05
N SER A 36 -5.12 5.92 16.28
CA SER A 36 -6.23 6.29 15.41
C SER A 36 -7.51 6.50 16.19
N ASN A 37 -8.05 7.72 16.19
CA ASN A 37 -9.37 7.99 16.79
C ASN A 37 -10.53 7.62 15.84
N ALA A 38 -10.25 7.33 14.56
CA ALA A 38 -11.25 7.13 13.50
C ALA A 38 -12.23 5.97 13.77
N TYR A 39 -11.88 5.10 14.71
CA TYR A 39 -12.69 3.97 15.16
C TYR A 39 -13.70 4.32 16.26
N PHE A 40 -13.55 5.46 16.92
CA PHE A 40 -14.21 5.74 18.19
C PHE A 40 -15.16 6.91 18.09
N SER A 41 -16.28 6.84 18.83
CA SER A 41 -17.10 8.02 19.07
C SER A 41 -16.30 9.09 19.84
N PRO A 42 -16.36 10.37 19.45
CA PRO A 42 -15.63 11.46 20.11
C PRO A 42 -15.89 11.53 21.62
N ASP A 43 -17.14 11.30 22.03
CA ASP A 43 -17.59 11.55 23.40
C ASP A 43 -17.33 10.36 24.34
N SER A 44 -17.49 9.13 23.83
CA SER A 44 -17.50 7.93 24.68
C SER A 44 -16.22 7.09 24.59
N ARG A 45 -15.36 7.35 23.60
CA ARG A 45 -14.20 6.49 23.26
C ARG A 45 -14.61 5.01 23.16
N GLN A 46 -15.85 4.76 22.74
CA GLN A 46 -16.37 3.43 22.41
C GLN A 46 -16.23 3.20 20.91
N LEU A 47 -16.01 1.95 20.53
CA LEU A 47 -15.86 1.56 19.14
C LEU A 47 -17.19 1.81 18.38
N GLY A 48 -17.13 2.62 17.33
CA GLY A 48 -18.29 3.00 16.51
C GLY A 48 -19.24 4.01 17.16
N PHE A 49 -20.34 4.27 16.45
CA PHE A 49 -21.52 4.98 16.97
C PHE A 49 -22.52 3.89 17.38
N ILE A 50 -22.56 3.55 18.67
CA ILE A 50 -23.49 2.55 19.19
C ILE A 50 -24.66 3.32 19.80
N GLU A 51 -25.85 3.21 19.19
CA GLU A 51 -27.10 3.80 19.71
C GLU A 51 -27.66 3.06 20.94
N GLU A 52 -27.11 1.88 21.28
CA GLU A 52 -27.56 1.10 22.43
C GLU A 52 -26.87 1.54 23.73
N ASP A 53 -27.69 1.71 24.77
CA ASP A 53 -27.33 1.93 26.17
C ASP A 53 -26.34 0.87 26.69
N ARG A 54 -25.06 1.02 26.37
CA ARG A 54 -23.99 0.26 27.00
C ARG A 54 -23.78 0.84 28.39
N THR A 55 -24.04 0.03 29.43
CA THR A 55 -23.60 0.35 30.78
C THR A 55 -22.09 0.62 30.77
N PRO A 56 -21.63 1.79 31.24
CA PRO A 56 -20.22 2.13 31.19
C PRO A 56 -19.41 1.11 31.99
N VAL A 57 -18.62 0.31 31.29
CA VAL A 57 -17.65 -0.60 31.91
C VAL A 57 -16.62 0.26 32.62
N LYS A 58 -16.43 0.06 33.93
CA LYS A 58 -15.34 0.68 34.69
C LYS A 58 -14.01 0.30 34.04
N ARG A 59 -13.45 1.19 33.23
CA ARG A 59 -12.13 1.03 32.65
C ARG A 59 -11.10 1.24 33.76
N GLU A 60 -10.32 0.21 34.05
CA GLU A 60 -9.07 0.35 34.82
C GLU A 60 -8.16 1.38 34.13
N LYS A 61 -7.16 1.90 34.85
CA LYS A 61 -6.15 2.84 34.31
C LYS A 61 -5.27 2.16 33.25
N SER A 62 -5.84 1.84 32.09
CA SER A 62 -5.14 1.34 30.92
C SER A 62 -4.72 2.51 30.05
N GLN A 63 -3.48 2.48 29.55
CA GLN A 63 -2.98 3.40 28.54
C GLN A 63 -3.81 3.32 27.24
N TYR A 64 -4.42 2.17 26.98
CA TYR A 64 -5.16 1.89 25.75
C TYR A 64 -6.66 2.08 25.95
N TRP A 65 -7.34 2.66 24.94
CA TRP A 65 -8.79 2.77 24.92
C TRP A 65 -9.44 1.42 24.59
N LEU A 66 -8.72 0.59 23.83
CA LEU A 66 -9.12 -0.77 23.45
C LEU A 66 -7.91 -1.71 23.49
N ASP A 67 -8.02 -2.79 24.25
CA ASP A 67 -6.95 -3.79 24.34
C ASP A 67 -6.84 -4.63 23.08
N THR A 68 -7.95 -5.05 22.46
CA THR A 68 -7.92 -5.86 21.24
C THR A 68 -9.02 -5.42 20.30
N LEU A 69 -8.64 -5.04 19.08
CA LEU A 69 -9.56 -4.89 17.96
C LEU A 69 -9.60 -6.20 17.19
N TYR A 70 -10.77 -6.82 17.09
CA TYR A 70 -10.97 -8.04 16.31
C TYR A 70 -11.30 -7.65 14.87
N VAL A 71 -10.58 -8.19 13.90
CA VAL A 71 -10.68 -7.83 12.48
C VAL A 71 -10.73 -9.09 11.62
N CYS A 72 -11.76 -9.19 10.77
CA CYS A 72 -11.91 -10.31 9.85
C CYS A 72 -10.82 -10.26 8.77
N GLU A 73 -10.05 -11.34 8.63
CA GLU A 73 -8.95 -11.42 7.66
C GLU A 73 -9.41 -11.47 6.19
N TYR A 74 -10.71 -11.62 5.92
CA TYR A 74 -11.26 -11.66 4.56
C TYR A 74 -11.89 -10.34 4.13
N CYS A 75 -12.52 -9.61 5.05
CA CYS A 75 -13.33 -8.43 4.71
C CYS A 75 -13.03 -7.17 5.54
N PHE A 76 -12.09 -7.25 6.48
CA PHE A 76 -11.68 -6.16 7.38
C PHE A 76 -12.76 -5.64 8.32
N ARG A 77 -13.98 -6.21 8.32
CA ARG A 77 -15.00 -5.89 9.33
C ARG A 77 -14.42 -6.13 10.73
N TYR A 78 -14.70 -5.19 11.61
CA TYR A 78 -14.08 -5.13 12.93
C TYR A 78 -15.11 -5.03 14.06
N THR A 79 -14.71 -5.44 15.27
CA THR A 79 -15.52 -5.39 16.50
C THR A 79 -14.61 -5.40 17.74
N ASP A 80 -15.13 -4.96 18.88
CA ASP A 80 -14.49 -5.04 20.19
C ASP A 80 -14.91 -6.30 20.96
N ARG A 81 -15.76 -7.15 20.38
CA ARG A 81 -16.30 -8.36 21.00
C ARG A 81 -15.90 -9.65 20.28
N ASP A 82 -15.35 -10.60 21.03
CA ASP A 82 -14.88 -11.90 20.53
C ASP A 82 -16.01 -12.79 20.00
N ASP A 83 -17.15 -12.86 20.70
CA ASP A 83 -18.31 -13.66 20.32
C ASP A 83 -18.89 -13.24 18.94
N SER A 84 -19.07 -11.94 18.75
CA SER A 84 -19.49 -11.34 17.49
C SER A 84 -18.49 -11.59 16.36
N PHE A 85 -17.20 -11.52 16.68
CA PHE A 85 -16.13 -11.78 15.72
C PHE A 85 -16.13 -13.24 15.24
N VAL A 86 -16.17 -14.20 16.16
CA VAL A 86 -16.19 -15.64 15.83
C VAL A 86 -17.43 -15.98 14.99
N ALA A 87 -18.60 -15.47 15.37
CA ALA A 87 -19.84 -15.65 14.61
C ALA A 87 -19.74 -15.08 13.18
N HIS A 88 -19.11 -13.90 13.02
CA HIS A 88 -18.88 -13.29 11.71
C HIS A 88 -17.92 -14.11 10.84
N VAL A 89 -16.78 -14.54 11.38
CA VAL A 89 -15.75 -15.28 10.61
C VAL A 89 -16.32 -16.60 10.07
N ALA A 90 -17.18 -17.27 10.83
CA ALA A 90 -17.84 -18.51 10.40
C ALA A 90 -18.72 -18.32 9.15
N HIS A 91 -19.30 -17.13 8.96
CA HIS A 91 -20.29 -16.84 7.90
C HIS A 91 -19.83 -15.75 6.91
N CYS A 92 -18.55 -15.38 6.94
CA CYS A 92 -18.05 -14.30 6.08
C CYS A 92 -18.11 -14.71 4.60
N GLN A 93 -18.92 -14.00 3.81
CA GLN A 93 -19.11 -14.27 2.37
C GLN A 93 -17.80 -14.20 1.56
N PHE A 94 -16.85 -13.36 2.00
CA PHE A 94 -15.57 -13.19 1.34
C PHE A 94 -14.63 -14.39 1.50
N LYS A 95 -14.93 -15.32 2.40
CA LYS A 95 -14.18 -16.59 2.52
C LYS A 95 -14.27 -17.42 1.24
N SER A 96 -15.44 -17.41 0.60
CA SER A 96 -15.68 -18.17 -0.64
C SER A 96 -15.28 -17.40 -1.90
N LYS A 97 -15.30 -16.06 -1.88
CA LYS A 97 -15.03 -15.25 -3.08
C LYS A 97 -14.45 -13.87 -2.72
N ALA A 98 -13.24 -13.60 -3.18
CA ALA A 98 -12.61 -12.29 -3.08
C ALA A 98 -13.31 -11.23 -3.96
N PRO A 99 -13.35 -9.95 -3.54
CA PRO A 99 -13.99 -8.87 -4.31
C PRO A 99 -13.20 -8.52 -5.58
N GLY A 100 -13.82 -7.70 -6.44
CA GLY A 100 -13.17 -7.12 -7.60
C GLY A 100 -12.89 -8.11 -8.73
N ARG A 101 -12.08 -7.66 -9.71
CA ARG A 101 -11.70 -8.43 -10.91
C ARG A 101 -10.20 -8.67 -10.91
N ALA A 102 -9.75 -9.87 -11.30
CA ALA A 102 -8.33 -10.14 -11.44
C ALA A 102 -7.74 -9.25 -12.56
N LYS A 103 -6.57 -8.68 -12.30
CA LYS A 103 -5.78 -7.87 -13.23
C LYS A 103 -4.33 -8.36 -13.38
N TYR A 104 -3.93 -9.30 -12.55
CA TYR A 104 -2.72 -10.10 -12.67
C TYR A 104 -3.00 -11.48 -12.07
N LYS A 105 -2.51 -12.55 -12.70
CA LYS A 105 -2.69 -13.91 -12.19
C LYS A 105 -1.50 -14.81 -12.54
N SER A 106 -0.51 -14.86 -11.64
CA SER A 106 0.60 -15.80 -11.73
C SER A 106 0.32 -17.08 -10.92
N PRO A 107 1.18 -18.11 -10.99
CA PRO A 107 1.06 -19.30 -10.17
C PRO A 107 1.05 -19.01 -8.65
N LEU A 108 1.73 -17.95 -8.21
CA LEU A 108 1.88 -17.61 -6.79
C LEU A 108 0.88 -16.56 -6.32
N TYR A 109 0.66 -15.50 -7.12
CA TYR A 109 -0.12 -14.35 -6.68
C TYR A 109 -1.15 -13.90 -7.71
N THR A 110 -2.29 -13.45 -7.20
CA THR A 110 -3.35 -12.79 -7.97
C THR A 110 -3.52 -11.37 -7.45
N ILE A 111 -3.50 -10.38 -8.35
CA ILE A 111 -3.86 -8.99 -8.01
C ILE A 111 -5.26 -8.72 -8.52
N ARG A 112 -6.15 -8.25 -7.65
CA ARG A 112 -7.54 -7.92 -7.99
C ARG A 112 -7.80 -6.43 -7.86
N ARG A 113 -8.40 -5.83 -8.90
CA ARG A 113 -8.92 -4.47 -8.88
C ARG A 113 -10.31 -4.44 -8.24
N VAL A 114 -10.41 -3.75 -7.12
CA VAL A 114 -11.63 -3.54 -6.33
C VAL A 114 -11.98 -2.06 -6.40
N ARG A 115 -13.16 -1.74 -6.95
CA ARG A 115 -13.65 -0.35 -7.02
C ARG A 115 -14.31 0.05 -5.71
N GLY A 116 -13.88 1.16 -5.11
CA GLY A 116 -14.46 1.66 -3.86
C GLY A 116 -15.96 1.89 -3.97
N SER A 117 -16.42 2.50 -5.07
CA SER A 117 -17.85 2.75 -5.35
C SER A 117 -18.72 1.49 -5.46
N ARG A 118 -18.14 0.31 -5.68
CA ARG A 118 -18.87 -0.98 -5.75
C ARG A 118 -18.74 -1.81 -4.49
N HIS A 119 -17.72 -1.56 -3.68
CA HIS A 119 -17.38 -2.34 -2.49
C HIS A 119 -17.13 -1.41 -1.29
N LEU A 120 -18.03 -0.45 -1.07
CA LEU A 120 -17.88 0.66 -0.12
C LEU A 120 -17.43 0.20 1.27
N LEU A 121 -18.22 -0.65 1.92
CA LEU A 121 -17.94 -1.10 3.28
C LEU A 121 -16.60 -1.83 3.37
N PHE A 122 -16.30 -2.71 2.40
CA PHE A 122 -15.02 -3.43 2.37
C PHE A 122 -13.83 -2.46 2.27
N CYS A 123 -13.91 -1.48 1.36
CA CYS A 123 -12.85 -0.50 1.14
C CYS A 123 -12.69 0.46 2.33
N GLN A 124 -13.79 0.87 2.97
CA GLN A 124 -13.75 1.68 4.19
C GLN A 124 -13.09 0.91 5.35
N CYS A 125 -13.50 -0.34 5.58
CA CYS A 125 -12.87 -1.20 6.60
C CYS A 125 -11.38 -1.44 6.32
N LEU A 126 -11.00 -1.68 5.05
CA LEU A 126 -9.60 -1.78 4.64
C LEU A 126 -8.83 -0.49 4.94
N CYS A 127 -9.39 0.68 4.62
CA CYS A 127 -8.76 1.97 4.87
C CYS A 127 -8.57 2.24 6.36
N LEU A 128 -9.57 1.95 7.19
CA LEU A 128 -9.48 2.06 8.64
C LEU A 128 -8.39 1.13 9.19
N PHE A 129 -8.38 -0.13 8.76
CA PHE A 129 -7.33 -1.09 9.15
C PHE A 129 -5.94 -0.57 8.76
N THR A 130 -5.82 0.02 7.56
CA THR A 130 -4.57 0.60 7.07
C THR A 130 -4.09 1.77 7.92
N LYS A 131 -4.99 2.61 8.45
CA LYS A 131 -4.62 3.76 9.31
C LYS A 131 -3.85 3.34 10.56
N LEU A 132 -4.06 2.12 11.05
CA LEU A 132 -3.31 1.57 12.20
C LEU A 132 -1.83 1.30 11.89
N PHE A 133 -1.46 1.27 10.60
CA PHE A 133 -0.13 0.92 10.09
C PHE A 133 0.44 1.94 9.09
N LEU A 134 -0.30 3.02 8.81
CA LEU A 134 0.14 4.11 7.93
C LEU A 134 -0.29 5.45 8.53
N ASP A 135 0.68 6.25 8.96
CA ASP A 135 0.39 7.47 9.73
C ASP A 135 -0.26 8.56 8.88
N ASN A 136 0.28 8.79 7.69
CA ASN A 136 -0.13 9.85 6.76
C ASN A 136 -1.42 9.52 5.97
N LYS A 137 -2.20 8.51 6.36
CA LYS A 137 -3.45 8.16 5.67
C LYS A 137 -4.57 9.10 6.09
N SER A 138 -4.97 10.01 5.21
CA SER A 138 -6.02 11.01 5.48
C SER A 138 -7.42 10.59 5.05
N MET A 139 -7.55 9.74 4.02
CA MET A 139 -8.85 9.33 3.45
C MET A 139 -9.20 7.88 3.81
N TYR A 140 -10.31 7.70 4.54
CA TYR A 140 -10.81 6.38 4.93
C TYR A 140 -12.32 6.16 4.73
N PHE A 141 -13.15 7.22 4.72
CA PHE A 141 -14.59 7.08 4.50
C PHE A 141 -15.05 7.35 3.06
N LYS A 142 -14.46 8.34 2.39
CA LYS A 142 -14.77 8.70 1.00
C LYS A 142 -13.92 7.86 0.03
N VAL A 143 -14.37 6.64 -0.24
CA VAL A 143 -13.61 5.67 -1.05
C VAL A 143 -14.11 5.55 -2.50
N ASP A 144 -15.22 6.20 -2.85
CA ASP A 144 -15.88 6.10 -4.16
C ASP A 144 -14.98 6.42 -5.36
N HIS A 145 -14.04 7.34 -5.17
CA HIS A 145 -13.12 7.83 -6.18
C HIS A 145 -11.81 7.04 -6.25
N TYR A 146 -11.71 5.92 -5.52
CA TYR A 146 -10.51 5.10 -5.45
C TYR A 146 -10.73 3.70 -6.06
N GLU A 147 -9.70 3.22 -6.74
CA GLU A 147 -9.51 1.80 -7.01
C GLU A 147 -8.45 1.22 -6.07
N PHE A 148 -8.68 -0.01 -5.62
CA PHE A 148 -7.79 -0.74 -4.73
C PHE A 148 -7.28 -1.97 -5.48
N TYR A 149 -5.97 -2.14 -5.55
CA TYR A 149 -5.33 -3.29 -6.18
C TYR A 149 -4.76 -4.16 -5.09
N ILE A 150 -5.42 -5.29 -4.85
CA ILE A 150 -5.20 -6.13 -3.67
C ILE A 150 -4.57 -7.45 -4.09
N VAL A 151 -3.46 -7.81 -3.44
CA VAL A 151 -2.74 -9.07 -3.62
C VAL A 151 -3.37 -10.17 -2.80
N TYR A 152 -3.53 -11.33 -3.42
CA TYR A 152 -3.91 -12.60 -2.82
C TYR A 152 -2.91 -13.66 -3.24
N GLU A 153 -2.70 -14.66 -2.41
CA GLU A 153 -2.15 -15.93 -2.88
C GLU A 153 -3.11 -16.54 -3.91
N THR A 154 -2.58 -17.06 -5.02
CA THR A 154 -3.40 -17.62 -6.09
C THR A 154 -4.23 -18.80 -5.58
N GLY A 155 -5.55 -18.72 -5.76
CA GLY A 155 -6.51 -19.71 -5.24
C GLY A 155 -7.01 -19.42 -3.82
N ASN A 156 -6.45 -18.42 -3.14
CA ASN A 156 -6.88 -17.97 -1.81
C ASN A 156 -7.76 -16.72 -1.90
N THR A 157 -8.49 -16.42 -0.83
CA THR A 157 -9.36 -15.24 -0.69
C THR A 157 -8.91 -14.29 0.41
N LYS A 158 -7.81 -14.58 1.10
CA LYS A 158 -7.20 -13.71 2.12
C LYS A 158 -6.35 -12.61 1.47
N PRO A 159 -6.72 -11.33 1.63
CA PRO A 159 -5.89 -10.19 1.22
C PRO A 159 -4.53 -10.19 1.93
N MET A 160 -3.44 -9.92 1.20
CA MET A 160 -2.08 -9.93 1.75
C MET A 160 -1.39 -8.55 1.74
N ALA A 161 -1.69 -7.75 0.73
CA ALA A 161 -1.17 -6.41 0.54
C ALA A 161 -2.09 -5.66 -0.42
N PHE A 162 -2.01 -4.33 -0.46
CA PHE A 162 -2.68 -3.55 -1.47
C PHE A 162 -1.98 -2.22 -1.76
N PHE A 163 -2.33 -1.62 -2.89
CA PHE A 163 -2.27 -0.16 -3.03
C PHE A 163 -3.61 0.40 -3.48
N SER A 164 -3.77 1.71 -3.32
CA SER A 164 -4.91 2.49 -3.80
C SER A 164 -4.47 3.48 -4.87
N LYS A 165 -5.33 3.74 -5.85
CA LYS A 165 -5.13 4.68 -6.96
C LYS A 165 -6.38 5.55 -7.10
N ASP A 166 -6.20 6.86 -7.24
CA ASP A 166 -7.29 7.78 -7.58
C ASP A 166 -7.77 7.51 -9.01
N LEU A 167 -9.09 7.50 -9.22
CA LEU A 167 -9.67 7.42 -10.55
C LEU A 167 -9.35 8.67 -11.40
N VAL A 168 -9.28 9.83 -10.76
CA VAL A 168 -8.95 11.11 -11.39
C VAL A 168 -7.84 11.76 -10.59
N SER A 169 -6.60 11.54 -10.99
CA SER A 169 -5.44 12.12 -10.33
C SER A 169 -4.97 13.38 -11.05
N TYR A 170 -5.16 14.55 -10.44
CA TYR A 170 -4.71 15.84 -11.00
C TYR A 170 -3.19 15.86 -11.21
N HIS A 171 -2.44 15.21 -10.32
CA HIS A 171 -0.98 15.12 -10.41
C HIS A 171 -0.50 13.88 -11.17
N GLN A 172 -1.39 13.11 -11.81
CA GLN A 172 -1.05 11.86 -12.49
C GLN A 172 -0.33 10.86 -11.57
N ASN A 173 -0.79 10.74 -10.32
CA ASN A 173 -0.26 9.75 -9.38
C ASN A 173 -0.78 8.36 -9.77
N ASN A 174 0.12 7.38 -9.81
CA ASN A 174 -0.26 5.98 -10.04
C ASN A 174 -0.57 5.21 -8.76
N LEU A 175 -0.23 5.81 -7.61
CA LEU A 175 -0.34 5.19 -6.30
C LEU A 175 -0.52 6.27 -5.22
N ALA A 176 -1.58 6.13 -4.42
CA ALA A 176 -1.89 6.99 -3.27
C ALA A 176 -1.33 6.38 -1.97
N CYS A 177 -1.90 5.25 -1.53
CA CYS A 177 -1.41 4.50 -0.36
C CYS A 177 -0.99 3.09 -0.77
N ILE A 178 0.05 2.54 -0.15
CA ILE A 178 0.49 1.15 -0.27
C ILE A 178 0.76 0.55 1.11
N LEU A 179 0.35 -0.69 1.32
CA LEU A 179 0.64 -1.44 2.55
C LEU A 179 0.75 -2.93 2.25
N THR A 180 1.83 -3.56 2.72
CA THR A 180 1.87 -5.01 2.94
C THR A 180 1.43 -5.28 4.37
N PHE A 181 0.37 -6.07 4.56
CA PHE A 181 -0.17 -6.28 5.91
C PHE A 181 0.85 -6.97 6.81
N PRO A 182 0.86 -6.68 8.12
CA PRO A 182 1.93 -7.13 9.01
C PRO A 182 2.30 -8.62 8.92
N PRO A 183 1.34 -9.58 8.83
CA PRO A 183 1.66 -11.00 8.73
C PRO A 183 2.35 -11.42 7.42
N TYR A 184 2.26 -10.60 6.37
CA TYR A 184 2.74 -10.91 5.02
C TYR A 184 3.94 -10.06 4.60
N GLN A 185 4.54 -9.33 5.56
CA GLN A 185 5.76 -8.58 5.32
C GLN A 185 6.92 -9.51 4.96
N ARG A 186 7.96 -8.94 4.34
CA ARG A 186 9.17 -9.67 3.88
C ARG A 186 8.92 -10.69 2.76
N LEU A 187 7.70 -10.81 2.23
CA LEU A 187 7.37 -11.60 1.04
C LEU A 187 7.54 -10.80 -0.27
N ARG A 188 8.20 -9.62 -0.22
CA ARG A 188 8.39 -8.69 -1.35
C ARG A 188 7.10 -8.23 -2.04
N LEU A 189 5.91 -8.40 -1.43
CA LEU A 189 4.63 -7.98 -2.03
C LEU A 189 4.56 -6.48 -2.32
N GLY A 190 5.23 -5.65 -1.52
CA GLY A 190 5.39 -4.22 -1.81
C GLY A 190 6.09 -3.98 -3.15
N THR A 191 7.15 -4.74 -3.46
CA THR A 191 7.86 -4.66 -4.76
C THR A 191 6.95 -5.09 -5.91
N LEU A 192 6.22 -6.21 -5.76
CA LEU A 192 5.25 -6.67 -6.75
C LEU A 192 4.18 -5.60 -7.04
N LEU A 193 3.66 -4.95 -6.00
CA LEU A 193 2.66 -3.89 -6.15
C LEU A 193 3.21 -2.62 -6.82
N LEU A 194 4.45 -2.23 -6.50
CA LEU A 194 5.13 -1.12 -7.18
C LEU A 194 5.31 -1.42 -8.67
N GLU A 195 5.82 -2.61 -9.00
CA GLU A 195 5.97 -3.06 -10.40
C GLU A 195 4.62 -3.03 -11.12
N PHE A 196 3.57 -3.56 -10.51
CA PHE A 196 2.23 -3.56 -11.08
C PHE A 196 1.66 -2.14 -11.28
N SER A 197 1.91 -1.21 -10.35
CA SER A 197 1.44 0.18 -10.50
C SER A 197 2.03 0.90 -11.71
N TYR A 198 3.30 0.61 -12.04
CA TYR A 198 3.95 1.12 -13.24
C TYR A 198 3.52 0.37 -14.50
N ALA A 199 3.29 -0.94 -14.44
CA ALA A 199 2.71 -1.68 -15.57
C ALA A 199 1.35 -1.13 -15.99
N LEU A 200 0.47 -0.80 -15.03
CA LEU A 200 -0.79 -0.09 -15.30
C LEU A 200 -0.56 1.27 -15.98
N SER A 201 0.41 2.05 -15.49
CA SER A 201 0.69 3.37 -16.05
C SER A 201 1.24 3.28 -17.48
N LYS A 202 2.09 2.27 -17.75
CA LYS A 202 2.60 1.97 -19.09
C LYS A 202 1.48 1.57 -20.04
N SER A 203 0.52 0.75 -19.61
CA SER A 203 -0.67 0.42 -20.44
C SER A 203 -1.57 1.62 -20.71
N GLU A 204 -1.52 2.64 -19.85
CA GLU A 204 -2.24 3.92 -20.04
C GLU A 204 -1.40 4.95 -20.83
N HIS A 205 -0.15 4.62 -21.19
CA HIS A 205 0.84 5.52 -21.81
C HIS A 205 1.11 6.80 -20.98
N ILE A 206 1.12 6.68 -19.66
CA ILE A 206 1.31 7.81 -18.73
C ILE A 206 2.65 7.68 -18.00
N VAL A 207 3.40 8.77 -17.99
CA VAL A 207 4.54 8.96 -17.08
C VAL A 207 4.00 9.35 -15.71
N SER A 208 4.27 8.53 -14.70
CA SER A 208 3.60 8.65 -13.40
C SER A 208 4.55 8.35 -12.24
N GLY A 209 4.04 8.57 -11.03
CA GLY A 209 4.76 8.29 -9.79
C GLY A 209 3.82 8.29 -8.59
N PRO A 210 4.37 8.05 -7.38
CA PRO A 210 3.58 8.08 -6.16
C PRO A 210 3.04 9.46 -5.84
N GLU A 211 1.99 9.47 -5.04
CA GLU A 211 1.58 10.64 -4.26
C GLU A 211 2.70 11.06 -3.29
N SER A 212 2.88 12.37 -3.16
CA SER A 212 3.86 12.99 -2.26
C SER A 212 3.15 13.65 -1.08
N PRO A 213 3.75 13.67 0.13
CA PRO A 213 5.08 13.14 0.47
C PRO A 213 5.10 11.63 0.72
N LEU A 214 6.17 10.96 0.29
CA LEU A 214 6.42 9.55 0.61
C LEU A 214 6.80 9.37 2.08
N SER A 215 6.38 8.25 2.69
CA SER A 215 6.93 7.82 3.98
C SER A 215 8.41 7.42 3.81
N PRO A 216 9.24 7.45 4.88
CA PRO A 216 10.65 7.05 4.78
C PRO A 216 10.84 5.64 4.20
N PHE A 217 10.01 4.69 4.64
CA PHE A 217 10.01 3.32 4.09
C PHE A 217 9.51 3.26 2.65
N GLY A 218 8.54 4.10 2.30
CA GLY A 218 8.05 4.27 0.93
C GLY A 218 9.17 4.74 0.00
N LEU A 219 9.88 5.82 0.37
CA LEU A 219 11.00 6.36 -0.40
C LEU A 219 12.10 5.33 -0.65
N ILE A 220 12.51 4.58 0.39
CA ILE A 220 13.51 3.51 0.23
C ILE A 220 13.02 2.43 -0.75
N SER A 221 11.73 2.09 -0.69
CA SER A 221 11.15 1.05 -1.56
C SER A 221 11.08 1.51 -3.02
N TYR A 222 10.67 2.76 -3.25
CA TYR A 222 10.66 3.39 -4.57
C TYR A 222 12.07 3.56 -5.15
N LEU A 223 13.04 4.05 -4.37
CA LEU A 223 14.43 4.17 -4.81
C LEU A 223 15.01 2.82 -5.23
N LYS A 224 14.72 1.74 -4.50
CA LYS A 224 15.14 0.38 -4.89
C LYS A 224 14.50 -0.05 -6.21
N TYR A 225 13.20 0.20 -6.39
CA TYR A 225 12.49 -0.13 -7.62
C TYR A 225 13.01 0.69 -8.82
N TRP A 226 13.06 2.02 -8.70
CA TRP A 226 13.55 2.91 -9.75
C TRP A 226 15.00 2.64 -10.10
N SER A 227 15.87 2.43 -9.11
CA SER A 227 17.27 2.08 -9.34
C SER A 227 17.38 0.83 -10.19
N LYS A 228 16.56 -0.18 -9.91
CA LYS A 228 16.55 -1.43 -10.66
C LYS A 228 16.10 -1.22 -12.10
N VAL A 229 14.97 -0.53 -12.31
CA VAL A 229 14.44 -0.23 -13.66
C VAL A 229 15.43 0.58 -14.47
N ILE A 230 15.95 1.68 -13.90
CA ILE A 230 16.89 2.57 -14.58
C ILE A 230 18.20 1.86 -14.91
N CYS A 231 18.76 1.08 -13.96
CA CYS A 231 19.96 0.28 -14.24
C CYS A 231 19.72 -0.73 -15.35
N TRP A 232 18.58 -1.42 -15.35
CA TRP A 232 18.23 -2.38 -16.39
C TRP A 232 18.14 -1.70 -17.76
N GLU A 233 17.31 -0.67 -17.90
CA GLU A 233 17.08 -0.01 -19.20
C GLU A 233 18.35 0.59 -19.80
N LEU A 234 19.21 1.19 -18.98
CA LEU A 234 20.46 1.83 -19.43
C LEU A 234 21.61 0.86 -19.70
N VAL A 235 21.54 -0.39 -19.21
CA VAL A 235 22.64 -1.36 -19.34
C VAL A 235 22.29 -2.50 -20.28
N GLU A 236 21.08 -3.04 -20.17
CA GLU A 236 20.62 -4.24 -20.89
C GLU A 236 19.33 -4.00 -21.70
N GLY A 237 18.52 -3.00 -21.34
CA GLY A 237 17.23 -2.72 -21.96
C GLY A 237 17.30 -1.80 -23.18
N GLU A 238 16.20 -1.11 -23.47
CA GLU A 238 15.99 -0.37 -24.73
C GLU A 238 16.98 0.79 -24.91
N LEU A 239 17.53 1.31 -23.81
CA LEU A 239 18.40 2.48 -23.80
C LEU A 239 19.89 2.12 -23.87
N ALA A 240 20.28 0.85 -23.77
CA ALA A 240 21.66 0.41 -23.60
C ALA A 240 22.62 0.85 -24.72
N ASN A 241 22.11 0.98 -25.95
CA ASN A 241 22.91 1.25 -27.15
C ASN A 241 22.80 2.71 -27.63
N LEU A 242 22.15 3.59 -26.87
CA LEU A 242 21.96 4.99 -27.25
C LEU A 242 23.16 5.84 -26.81
N GLY A 243 23.89 6.40 -27.78
CA GLY A 243 25.09 7.21 -27.52
C GLY A 243 24.81 8.57 -26.85
N ARG A 244 23.58 9.08 -26.98
CA ARG A 244 23.08 10.26 -26.26
C ARG A 244 21.63 10.03 -25.87
N LEU A 245 21.28 10.41 -24.65
CA LEU A 245 19.97 10.18 -24.04
C LEU A 245 19.53 11.48 -23.36
N SER A 246 18.25 11.83 -23.48
CA SER A 246 17.65 12.86 -22.65
C SER A 246 16.90 12.21 -21.47
N ILE A 247 16.68 12.97 -20.39
CA ILE A 247 15.94 12.44 -19.24
C ILE A 247 14.48 12.15 -19.62
N GLU A 248 13.93 12.89 -20.58
CA GLU A 248 12.61 12.68 -21.14
C GLU A 248 12.50 11.35 -21.89
N THR A 249 13.55 10.92 -22.60
CA THR A 249 13.59 9.57 -23.20
C THR A 249 13.54 8.49 -22.12
N ILE A 250 14.32 8.65 -21.03
CA ILE A 250 14.29 7.73 -19.89
C ILE A 250 12.88 7.69 -19.29
N ALA A 251 12.25 8.86 -19.08
CA ALA A 251 10.90 8.96 -18.53
C ALA A 251 9.87 8.24 -19.41
N THR A 252 9.99 8.38 -20.73
CA THR A 252 9.07 7.77 -21.69
C THR A 252 9.19 6.24 -21.67
N VAL A 253 10.40 5.69 -21.71
CA VAL A 253 10.64 4.24 -21.71
C VAL A 253 10.31 3.60 -20.36
N THR A 254 10.68 4.25 -19.26
CA THR A 254 10.48 3.71 -17.92
C THR A 254 9.08 3.96 -17.35
N GLY A 255 8.38 5.00 -17.83
CA GLY A 255 7.15 5.52 -17.23
C GLY A 255 7.37 6.29 -15.92
N ILE A 256 8.62 6.55 -15.52
CA ILE A 256 8.99 7.22 -14.27
C ILE A 256 9.10 8.73 -14.51
N ARG A 257 8.57 9.55 -13.59
CA ARG A 257 8.71 11.01 -13.66
C ARG A 257 10.17 11.45 -13.71
N VAL A 258 10.42 12.54 -14.44
CA VAL A 258 11.74 13.19 -14.54
C VAL A 258 12.35 13.47 -13.17
N GLY A 259 11.57 14.01 -12.23
CA GLY A 259 12.04 14.29 -10.86
C GLY A 259 12.52 13.05 -10.12
N ASP A 260 11.77 11.94 -10.25
CA ASP A 260 12.10 10.65 -9.61
C ASP A 260 13.33 10.00 -10.27
N ILE A 261 13.51 10.16 -11.59
CA ILE A 261 14.72 9.75 -12.30
C ILE A 261 15.93 10.52 -11.79
N ILE A 262 15.86 11.85 -11.72
CA ILE A 262 16.96 12.69 -11.23
C ILE A 262 17.32 12.31 -9.79
N LEU A 263 16.32 12.14 -8.93
CA LEU A 263 16.52 11.69 -7.56
C LEU A 263 17.24 10.34 -7.50
N THR A 264 16.84 9.40 -8.36
CA THR A 264 17.43 8.06 -8.40
C THR A 264 18.86 8.07 -8.92
N LEU A 265 19.16 8.84 -9.98
CA LEU A 265 20.52 8.95 -10.53
C LEU A 265 21.48 9.58 -9.51
N LYS A 266 21.01 10.58 -8.73
CA LYS A 266 21.76 11.14 -7.60
C LYS A 266 21.96 10.12 -6.49
N TYR A 267 20.92 9.36 -6.14
CA TYR A 267 21.00 8.31 -5.13
C TYR A 267 21.99 7.19 -5.49
N LEU A 268 22.10 6.86 -6.79
CA LEU A 268 23.06 5.88 -7.32
C LEU A 268 24.49 6.41 -7.44
N ASP A 269 24.70 7.70 -7.19
CA ASP A 269 26.01 8.35 -7.34
C ASP A 269 26.65 8.07 -8.71
N CYS A 270 25.83 8.16 -9.77
CA CYS A 270 26.24 7.79 -11.12
C CYS A 270 26.32 8.96 -12.09
N LEU A 271 26.14 10.21 -11.62
CA LEU A 271 26.24 11.43 -12.41
C LEU A 271 27.63 12.06 -12.24
N GLY A 272 28.35 12.26 -13.35
CA GLY A 272 29.64 12.97 -13.37
C GLY A 272 29.49 14.49 -13.59
N ASP A 273 30.62 15.20 -13.58
CA ASP A 273 30.70 16.67 -13.61
C ASP A 273 29.98 17.34 -14.80
N ASN A 274 29.83 16.63 -15.91
CA ASN A 274 29.15 17.11 -17.14
C ASN A 274 27.78 16.43 -17.37
N ASN A 275 27.09 16.01 -16.31
CA ASN A 275 25.84 15.24 -16.38
C ASN A 275 25.96 13.92 -17.16
N GLN A 276 27.16 13.36 -17.27
CA GLN A 276 27.34 12.05 -17.89
C GLN A 276 26.90 10.95 -16.91
N ILE A 277 26.21 9.93 -17.41
CA ILE A 277 25.86 8.75 -16.62
C ILE A 277 27.00 7.74 -16.67
N HIS A 278 27.57 7.39 -15.52
CA HIS A 278 28.64 6.40 -15.41
C HIS A 278 28.08 4.97 -15.46
N LEU A 279 27.97 4.40 -16.66
CA LEU A 279 27.52 3.01 -16.88
C LEU A 279 28.24 1.95 -16.02
N PRO A 280 29.56 2.05 -15.71
CA PRO A 280 30.21 1.09 -14.81
C PRO A 280 29.60 1.04 -13.40
N VAL A 281 29.10 2.17 -12.89
CA VAL A 281 28.40 2.24 -11.59
C VAL A 281 27.08 1.48 -11.70
N LEU A 282 26.28 1.75 -12.73
CA LEU A 282 25.00 1.07 -12.96
C LEU A 282 25.17 -0.45 -13.11
N ARG A 283 26.16 -0.91 -13.89
CA ARG A 283 26.49 -2.35 -14.04
C ARG A 283 26.81 -3.02 -12.71
N ARG A 284 27.52 -2.33 -11.81
CA ARG A 284 27.83 -2.86 -10.47
C ARG A 284 26.57 -3.00 -9.63
N HIS A 285 25.69 -2.00 -9.66
CA HIS A 285 24.40 -2.05 -8.97
C HIS A 285 23.52 -3.20 -9.50
N LEU A 286 23.40 -3.34 -10.82
CA LEU A 286 22.60 -4.40 -11.43
C LEU A 286 23.09 -5.80 -11.00
N LYS A 287 24.40 -6.06 -11.11
CA LYS A 287 25.01 -7.32 -10.65
C LYS A 287 24.80 -7.59 -9.16
N ALA A 288 24.78 -6.55 -8.33
CA ALA A 288 24.51 -6.71 -6.90
C ALA A 288 23.05 -7.13 -6.64
N VAL A 289 22.10 -6.60 -7.41
CA VAL A 289 20.69 -6.98 -7.31
C VAL A 289 20.48 -8.43 -7.78
N GLU A 290 21.08 -8.83 -8.91
CA GLU A 290 21.01 -10.19 -9.46
C GLU A 290 21.60 -11.25 -8.53
N ARG A 291 22.64 -10.92 -7.76
CA ARG A 291 23.21 -11.84 -6.76
C ARG A 291 22.28 -12.10 -5.58
N ASN A 292 21.49 -11.10 -5.19
CA ASN A 292 20.64 -11.17 -4.01
C ASN A 292 19.25 -11.75 -4.31
N HIS A 293 18.85 -11.81 -5.58
CA HIS A 293 17.53 -12.26 -6.00
C HIS A 293 17.61 -13.18 -7.19
N LYS A 294 16.94 -14.35 -7.10
CA LYS A 294 16.82 -15.30 -8.23
C LYS A 294 16.21 -14.65 -9.48
N GLU A 295 15.31 -13.69 -9.29
CA GLU A 295 14.65 -12.93 -10.35
C GLU A 295 14.74 -11.44 -10.04
N LEU A 296 15.10 -10.66 -11.08
CA LEU A 296 15.23 -9.21 -11.00
C LEU A 296 13.87 -8.56 -10.72
N PHE A 297 12.85 -8.92 -11.49
CA PHE A 297 11.45 -8.48 -11.35
C PHE A 297 10.56 -9.61 -10.84
N MET A 298 9.49 -9.26 -10.10
CA MET A 298 8.50 -10.22 -9.60
C MET A 298 7.27 -10.29 -10.49
N LEU A 299 6.95 -9.18 -11.15
CA LEU A 299 5.91 -9.09 -12.15
C LEU A 299 6.42 -9.65 -13.48
N HIS A 300 5.63 -10.52 -14.09
CA HIS A 300 5.88 -11.06 -15.42
C HIS A 300 4.70 -10.74 -16.33
N ASP A 301 4.99 -10.20 -17.52
CA ASP A 301 3.98 -9.60 -18.40
C ASP A 301 2.96 -10.61 -18.93
N GLU A 302 3.34 -11.88 -19.09
CA GLU A 302 2.44 -12.95 -19.55
C GLU A 302 1.29 -13.25 -18.59
N TYR A 303 1.36 -12.76 -17.34
CA TYR A 303 0.32 -12.93 -16.33
C TYR A 303 -0.55 -11.67 -16.15
N LEU A 304 -0.28 -10.58 -16.87
CA LEU A 304 -1.09 -9.36 -16.84
C LEU A 304 -2.44 -9.59 -17.52
N LEU A 305 -3.49 -9.02 -16.93
CA LEU A 305 -4.88 -9.07 -17.41
C LEU A 305 -5.46 -7.65 -17.48
N ILE A 306 -4.67 -6.71 -18.00
CA ILE A 306 -5.00 -5.27 -17.96
C ILE A 306 -5.94 -4.89 -19.10
N ASP A 307 -5.82 -5.54 -20.26
CA ASP A 307 -6.49 -5.20 -21.53
C ASP A 307 -8.02 -5.49 -21.58
N ASP A 308 -8.59 -6.00 -20.49
CA ASP A 308 -10.04 -6.35 -20.35
C ASP A 308 -10.90 -5.33 -19.57
#